data_AF-A0A1J4ZH24-F1
#
_entry.id   AF-A0A1J4ZH24-F1
#
_cell.length_a   1.000
_cell.length_b   1.000
_cell.length_c   1.000
_cell.angle_alpha   90.00
_cell.angle_beta   90.00
_cell.angle_gamma   90.00
#
_symmetry.space_group_name_H-M   'P 1'
#
loop_
_entity.id
_entity.type
_entity.pdbx_description
1 polymer ?
#
loop_
_entity_poly.entity_id
_entity_poly.type
_entity_poly.pdbx_seq_one_letter_code
_entity_poly.pdbx_strand_id
1 'polypeptide(L)'
;MNGIEALRDKLNQLQKMRRHLAYSHDKVAAWWRVDADFDGWNEDQLESLTAFKGRFAEFQDHLAAAMKLIANIEGEDARLFTYVLNYMVQLEIIADMNDWQAVRGLRNTATHGYSELETAKAKHFDSLLQHTNYLYETAEGLARFVAGTYPLKNGNKSI
;
A
#
# COMPACT_ATOMS: atom_id res chain seq x y z
N MET A 1 13.33 -12.84 -18.45
CA MET A 1 12.64 -13.08 -17.16
C MET A 1 11.17 -13.27 -17.49
N ASN A 2 10.55 -14.38 -17.08
CA ASN A 2 9.13 -14.62 -17.31
C ASN A 2 8.30 -13.60 -16.51
N GLY A 3 7.24 -13.03 -17.09
CA GLY A 3 6.38 -12.05 -16.39
C GLY A 3 5.82 -12.59 -15.06
N ILE A 4 5.53 -13.89 -14.99
CA ILE A 4 5.05 -14.55 -13.77
C ILE A 4 6.15 -14.65 -12.71
N GLU A 5 7.41 -14.87 -13.10
CA GLU A 5 8.54 -14.88 -12.16
C GLU A 5 8.76 -13.49 -11.57
N ALA A 6 8.75 -12.44 -12.42
CA ALA A 6 8.85 -11.06 -11.97
C ALA A 6 7.71 -10.67 -11.01
N LEU A 7 6.48 -11.15 -11.26
CA LEU A 7 5.34 -10.95 -10.37
C LEU A 7 5.54 -11.65 -9.01
N ARG A 8 6.09 -12.87 -8.99
CA ARG A 8 6.40 -13.58 -7.73
C ARG A 8 7.47 -12.87 -6.93
N ASP A 9 8.53 -12.40 -7.58
CA ASP A 9 9.58 -11.60 -6.92
C ASP A 9 9.00 -10.31 -6.34
N LYS A 10 8.09 -9.66 -7.07
CA LYS A 10 7.36 -8.47 -6.60
C LYS A 10 6.51 -8.77 -5.37
N LEU A 11 5.81 -9.91 -5.32
CA LEU A 11 5.03 -10.32 -4.15
C LEU A 11 5.93 -10.60 -2.93
N ASN A 12 7.07 -11.25 -3.13
CA ASN A 12 8.06 -11.47 -2.06
C ASN A 12 8.58 -10.13 -1.50
N GLN A 13 8.83 -9.15 -2.38
CA GLN A 13 9.18 -7.80 -1.96
C GLN A 13 8.05 -7.13 -1.19
N LEU A 14 6.81 -7.20 -1.70
CA LEU A 14 5.62 -6.65 -1.02
C LEU A 14 5.43 -7.23 0.38
N GLN A 15 5.67 -8.53 0.58
CA GLN A 15 5.62 -9.12 1.92
C GLN A 15 6.67 -8.52 2.89
N LYS A 16 7.89 -8.25 2.41
CA LYS A 16 8.92 -7.56 3.22
C LYS A 16 8.48 -6.13 3.56
N MET A 17 8.00 -5.39 2.56
CA MET A 17 7.53 -4.02 2.73
C MET A 17 6.34 -3.93 3.69
N ARG A 18 5.38 -4.87 3.59
CA ARG A 18 4.26 -4.98 4.53
C ARG A 18 4.76 -5.12 5.97
N ARG A 19 5.76 -5.97 6.24
CA ARG A 19 6.31 -6.12 7.59
C ARG A 19 6.94 -4.83 8.11
N HIS A 20 7.65 -4.09 7.26
CA HIS A 20 8.22 -2.81 7.64
C HIS A 20 7.16 -1.74 7.88
N LEU A 21 6.11 -1.71 7.06
CA LEU A 21 4.97 -0.82 7.25
C LEU A 21 4.25 -1.15 8.56
N ALA A 22 3.97 -2.44 8.83
CA ALA A 22 3.34 -2.90 10.07
C ALA A 22 4.14 -2.49 11.30
N TYR A 23 5.46 -2.71 11.29
CA TYR A 23 6.33 -2.25 12.38
C TYR A 23 6.19 -0.75 12.66
N SER A 24 6.18 0.08 11.60
CA SER A 24 6.06 1.52 11.76
C SER A 24 4.65 1.99 12.14
N HIS A 25 3.63 1.30 11.65
CA HIS A 25 2.23 1.52 11.99
C HIS A 25 2.02 1.23 13.47
N ASP A 26 2.42 0.06 13.95
CA ASP A 26 2.31 -0.34 15.37
C ASP A 26 3.09 0.62 16.27
N LYS A 27 4.30 1.01 15.86
CA LYS A 27 5.12 1.99 16.59
C LYS A 27 4.40 3.33 16.75
N VAL A 28 3.75 3.84 15.71
CA VAL A 28 3.00 5.10 15.76
C VAL A 28 1.70 4.91 16.55
N ALA A 29 0.94 3.86 16.27
CA ALA A 29 -0.36 3.56 16.90
C ALA A 29 -0.27 3.41 18.42
N ALA A 30 0.88 2.96 18.95
CA ALA A 30 1.10 2.81 20.39
C ALA A 30 1.00 4.12 21.19
N TRP A 31 1.25 5.27 20.56
CA TRP A 31 1.20 6.58 21.22
C TRP A 31 0.32 7.59 20.49
N TRP A 32 -0.17 7.27 19.29
CA TRP A 32 -0.98 8.16 18.48
C TRP A 32 -2.28 8.56 19.18
N ARG A 33 -2.60 9.85 19.11
CA ARG A 33 -3.84 10.43 19.61
C ARG A 33 -4.30 11.48 18.60
N VAL A 34 -5.47 11.28 18.00
CA VAL A 34 -6.01 12.18 16.96
C VAL A 34 -6.28 13.60 17.48
N ASP A 35 -6.48 13.72 18.79
CA ASP A 35 -6.78 14.94 19.54
C ASP A 35 -5.55 15.55 20.25
N ALA A 36 -4.36 14.96 20.09
CA ALA A 36 -3.14 15.53 20.65
C ALA A 36 -2.69 16.79 19.91
N ASP A 37 -2.11 17.73 20.65
CA ASP A 37 -1.47 18.91 20.10
C ASP A 37 -0.20 18.52 19.34
N PHE A 38 -0.15 18.86 18.06
CA PHE A 38 0.94 18.46 17.15
C PHE A 38 2.28 19.10 17.56
N ASP A 39 2.23 20.28 18.19
CA ASP A 39 3.41 20.99 18.73
C ASP A 39 3.97 20.32 20.01
N GLY A 40 3.25 19.34 20.56
CA GLY A 40 3.66 18.58 21.74
C GLY A 40 4.55 17.38 21.44
N TRP A 41 4.86 17.07 20.18
CA TRP A 41 5.62 15.88 19.81
C TRP A 41 7.12 16.12 19.73
N ASN A 42 7.87 15.17 20.27
CA ASN A 42 9.32 15.20 20.20
C ASN A 42 9.84 14.71 18.83
N GLU A 43 11.12 14.93 18.58
CA GLU A 43 11.79 14.53 17.33
C GLU A 43 11.63 13.03 17.00
N ASP A 44 11.68 12.14 18.01
CA ASP A 44 11.52 10.70 17.80
C ASP A 44 10.11 10.33 17.29
N GLN A 45 9.08 11.05 17.76
CA GLN A 45 7.69 10.90 17.29
C GLN A 45 7.54 11.42 15.86
N LEU A 46 8.11 12.59 15.56
CA LEU A 46 8.10 13.17 14.21
C LEU A 46 8.85 12.28 13.20
N GLU A 47 9.98 11.70 13.59
CA GLU A 47 10.71 10.74 12.78
C GLU A 47 9.87 9.47 12.55
N SER A 48 9.22 8.95 13.59
CA SER A 48 8.37 7.76 13.48
C SER A 48 7.20 7.97 12.51
N LEU A 49 6.56 9.15 12.53
CA LEU A 49 5.52 9.53 11.59
C LEU A 49 6.03 9.65 10.16
N THR A 50 7.16 10.32 9.98
CA THR A 50 7.81 10.47 8.67
C THR A 50 8.16 9.10 8.07
N ALA A 51 8.72 8.22 8.89
CA ALA A 51 9.10 6.88 8.48
C ALA A 51 7.87 5.99 8.18
N PHE A 52 6.78 6.12 8.94
CA PHE A 52 5.51 5.46 8.66
C PHE A 52 4.92 5.92 7.32
N LYS A 53 4.78 7.24 7.14
CA LYS A 53 4.27 7.84 5.89
C LYS A 53 5.08 7.39 4.67
N GLY A 54 6.41 7.41 4.78
CA GLY A 54 7.29 6.96 3.70
C GLY A 54 7.02 5.51 3.31
N ARG A 55 6.95 4.61 4.29
CA ARG A 55 6.66 3.18 4.05
C ARG A 55 5.25 2.95 3.51
N PHE A 56 4.27 3.73 3.95
CA PHE A 56 2.90 3.66 3.44
C PHE A 56 2.87 4.00 1.94
N ALA A 57 3.49 5.12 1.55
CA ALA A 57 3.54 5.56 0.16
C ALA A 57 4.28 4.54 -0.73
N GLU A 58 5.45 4.08 -0.27
CA GLU A 58 6.26 3.10 -0.99
C GLU A 58 5.50 1.78 -1.18
N PHE A 59 4.83 1.30 -0.13
CA PHE A 59 4.03 0.07 -0.18
C PHE A 59 2.86 0.20 -1.16
N GLN A 60 2.11 1.30 -1.12
CA GLN A 60 1.04 1.58 -2.07
C GLN A 60 1.53 1.62 -3.52
N ASP A 61 2.67 2.26 -3.79
CA ASP A 61 3.23 2.33 -5.14
C ASP A 61 3.67 0.94 -5.65
N HIS A 62 4.20 0.10 -4.76
CA HIS A 62 4.55 -1.28 -5.11
C HIS A 62 3.32 -2.17 -5.35
N LEU A 63 2.22 -1.94 -4.63
CA LEU A 63 0.94 -2.60 -4.90
C LEU A 63 0.40 -2.21 -6.28
N ALA A 64 0.40 -0.91 -6.61
CA ALA A 64 -0.01 -0.42 -7.93
C ALA A 64 0.83 -1.04 -9.06
N ALA A 65 2.15 -1.19 -8.84
CA ALA A 65 3.03 -1.84 -9.80
C ALA A 65 2.72 -3.33 -9.97
N ALA A 66 2.39 -4.05 -8.89
CA ALA A 66 1.98 -5.45 -8.96
C ALA A 66 0.64 -5.61 -9.71
N MET A 67 -0.33 -4.74 -9.48
CA MET A 67 -1.60 -4.72 -10.23
C MET A 67 -1.37 -4.53 -11.73
N LYS A 68 -0.49 -3.59 -12.11
CA LYS A 68 -0.10 -3.39 -13.51
C LYS A 68 0.57 -4.62 -14.12
N LEU A 69 1.43 -5.29 -13.37
CA LEU A 69 2.06 -6.54 -13.83
C LEU A 69 1.02 -7.61 -14.11
N ILE A 70 0.04 -7.79 -13.21
CA ILE A 70 -1.07 -8.73 -13.43
C ILE A 70 -1.85 -8.37 -14.69
N ALA A 71 -2.29 -7.13 -14.83
CA ALA A 71 -3.01 -6.67 -16.02
C ALA A 71 -2.22 -6.96 -17.31
N ASN A 72 -0.92 -6.66 -17.33
CA ASN A 72 -0.06 -6.94 -18.49
C ASN A 72 0.08 -8.45 -18.78
N ILE A 73 0.17 -9.30 -17.76
CA ILE A 73 0.28 -10.77 -17.93
C ILE A 73 -1.01 -11.33 -18.51
N GLU A 74 -2.16 -10.82 -18.06
CA GLU A 74 -3.49 -11.22 -18.52
C GLU A 74 -3.88 -10.60 -19.87
N GLY A 75 -3.01 -9.75 -20.44
CA GLY A 75 -3.24 -9.11 -21.74
C GLY A 75 -4.23 -7.94 -21.69
N GLU A 76 -4.54 -7.44 -20.49
CA GLU A 76 -5.41 -6.29 -20.27
C GLU A 76 -4.72 -4.97 -20.62
N ASP A 77 -5.52 -3.97 -20.98
CA ASP A 77 -5.00 -2.64 -21.30
C ASP A 77 -4.54 -1.88 -20.05
N ALA A 78 -3.23 -1.85 -19.83
CA ALA A 78 -2.62 -1.15 -18.70
C ALA A 78 -2.17 0.30 -19.00
N ARG A 79 -2.57 0.89 -20.14
CA ARG A 79 -2.18 2.27 -20.51
C ARG A 79 -2.69 3.31 -19.52
N LEU A 80 -3.95 3.17 -19.12
CA LEU A 80 -4.57 3.99 -18.09
C LEU A 80 -4.69 3.18 -16.80
N PHE A 81 -4.27 3.76 -15.69
CA PHE A 81 -4.32 3.04 -14.42
C PHE A 81 -5.76 2.78 -13.93
N THR A 82 -6.73 3.56 -14.40
CA THR A 82 -8.16 3.30 -14.17
C THR A 82 -8.63 1.98 -14.77
N TYR A 83 -8.09 1.57 -15.92
CA TYR A 83 -8.39 0.26 -16.52
C TYR A 83 -7.81 -0.88 -15.68
N VAL A 84 -6.59 -0.69 -15.17
CA VAL A 84 -5.98 -1.62 -14.21
C VAL A 84 -6.86 -1.75 -12.96
N LEU A 85 -7.33 -0.64 -12.38
CA LEU A 85 -8.19 -0.68 -11.20
C LEU A 85 -9.53 -1.35 -11.47
N ASN A 86 -10.18 -1.06 -12.61
CA ASN A 86 -11.40 -1.74 -13.01
C ASN A 86 -11.19 -3.27 -13.11
N TYR A 87 -10.06 -3.68 -13.68
CA TYR A 87 -9.71 -5.10 -13.73
C TYR A 87 -9.44 -5.70 -12.34
N MET A 88 -8.75 -4.98 -11.45
CA MET A 88 -8.54 -5.46 -10.06
C MET A 88 -9.85 -5.61 -9.28
N VAL A 89 -10.87 -4.79 -9.57
CA VAL A 89 -12.23 -4.95 -9.02
C VAL A 89 -12.88 -6.22 -9.56
N GLN A 90 -12.77 -6.50 -10.86
CA GLN A 90 -13.29 -7.73 -11.47
C GLN A 90 -12.61 -8.99 -10.90
N LEU A 91 -11.33 -8.90 -10.53
CA LEU A 91 -10.59 -9.96 -9.86
C LEU A 91 -10.87 -10.06 -8.35
N GLU A 92 -11.74 -9.21 -7.80
CA GLU A 92 -12.05 -9.12 -6.36
C GLU A 92 -10.81 -8.87 -5.48
N ILE A 93 -9.77 -8.25 -6.06
CA ILE A 93 -8.53 -7.87 -5.35
C ILE A 93 -8.76 -6.58 -4.55
N ILE A 94 -9.57 -5.67 -5.09
CA ILE A 94 -10.11 -4.50 -4.40
C ILE A 94 -11.62 -4.47 -4.59
N ALA A 95 -12.37 -3.89 -3.64
CA ALA A 95 -13.83 -3.83 -3.71
C ALA A 95 -14.33 -2.68 -4.59
N ASP A 96 -13.73 -1.50 -4.46
CA ASP A 96 -14.06 -0.30 -5.22
C ASP A 96 -12.79 0.41 -5.68
N MET A 97 -12.79 0.89 -6.92
CA MET A 97 -11.76 1.78 -7.44
C MET A 97 -11.70 3.11 -6.67
N ASN A 98 -12.83 3.60 -6.18
CA ASN A 98 -12.90 4.86 -5.42
C ASN A 98 -12.13 4.77 -4.10
N ASP A 99 -12.20 3.64 -3.41
CA ASP A 99 -11.44 3.41 -2.18
C ASP A 99 -9.93 3.50 -2.46
N TRP A 100 -9.47 2.82 -3.53
CA TRP A 100 -8.09 2.93 -3.95
C TRP A 100 -7.68 4.38 -4.24
N GLN A 101 -8.52 5.12 -4.97
CA GLN A 101 -8.25 6.51 -5.32
C GLN A 101 -8.23 7.44 -4.09
N ALA A 102 -9.13 7.23 -3.13
CA ALA A 102 -9.15 7.97 -1.87
C ALA A 102 -7.86 7.75 -1.07
N VAL A 103 -7.43 6.49 -0.93
CA VAL A 103 -6.19 6.15 -0.22
C VAL A 103 -4.95 6.65 -0.97
N ARG A 104 -4.97 6.70 -2.30
CA ARG A 104 -3.94 7.36 -3.11
C ARG A 104 -3.95 8.88 -2.96
N GLY A 105 -5.13 9.46 -2.75
CA GLY A 105 -5.33 10.88 -2.45
C GLY A 105 -4.62 11.29 -1.16
N LEU A 106 -4.72 10.46 -0.11
CA LEU A 106 -4.02 10.68 1.16
C LEU A 106 -2.52 10.86 0.95
N ARG A 107 -1.87 10.07 0.09
CA ARG A 107 -0.46 10.26 -0.24
C ARG A 107 -0.19 11.65 -0.84
N ASN A 108 -1.01 12.10 -1.79
CA ASN A 108 -0.79 13.33 -2.55
C ASN A 108 -0.96 14.59 -1.70
N THR A 109 -1.91 14.58 -0.76
CA THR A 109 -2.12 15.71 0.16
C THR A 109 -0.91 15.93 1.08
N ALA A 110 -0.02 14.93 1.18
CA ALA A 110 1.18 14.99 2.00
C ALA A 110 2.41 15.61 1.29
N THR A 111 2.35 15.79 -0.04
CA THR A 111 3.47 16.23 -0.90
C THR A 111 3.36 17.70 -1.29
N HIS A 112 2.13 18.24 -1.38
CA HIS A 112 1.91 19.67 -1.55
C HIS A 112 1.97 20.34 -0.17
N GLY A 113 3.13 20.92 0.15
CA GLY A 113 3.47 21.44 1.47
C GLY A 113 2.36 22.25 2.15
N TYR A 114 2.00 21.85 3.36
CA TYR A 114 1.05 22.57 4.19
C TYR A 114 1.70 23.85 4.71
N SER A 115 1.22 24.97 4.21
CA SER A 115 1.25 26.25 4.90
C SER A 115 0.10 26.41 5.92
N GLU A 116 -0.64 25.35 6.27
CA GLU A 116 -1.85 25.45 7.10
C GLU A 116 -1.90 24.48 8.30
N LEU A 117 -2.29 25.06 9.45
CA LEU A 117 -2.80 24.55 10.74
C LEU A 117 -2.46 23.09 11.12
N GLU A 118 -1.74 22.93 12.24
CA GLU A 118 -1.37 21.66 12.88
C GLU A 118 -2.48 20.60 12.96
N THR A 119 -3.73 21.01 13.20
CA THR A 119 -4.90 20.11 13.20
C THR A 119 -5.11 19.36 11.88
N ALA A 120 -4.72 19.94 10.74
CA ALA A 120 -4.80 19.28 9.43
C ALA A 120 -3.77 18.16 9.31
N LYS A 121 -2.57 18.33 9.88
CA LYS A 121 -1.52 17.30 9.90
C LYS A 121 -1.91 16.12 10.78
N ALA A 122 -2.50 16.37 11.96
CA ALA A 122 -3.01 15.31 12.83
C ALA A 122 -4.06 14.45 12.10
N LYS A 123 -5.10 15.09 11.56
CA LYS A 123 -6.15 14.39 10.78
C LYS A 123 -5.59 13.60 9.60
N HIS A 124 -4.54 14.11 8.97
CA HIS A 124 -3.90 13.44 7.87
C HIS A 124 -3.23 12.11 8.28
N PHE A 125 -2.41 12.14 9.33
CA PHE A 125 -1.77 10.92 9.84
C PHE A 125 -2.79 9.93 10.43
N ASP A 126 -3.83 10.44 11.08
CA ASP A 126 -4.97 9.62 11.52
C ASP A 126 -5.62 8.87 10.34
N SER A 127 -5.85 9.59 9.23
CA SER A 127 -6.36 8.99 8.00
C SER A 127 -5.40 7.92 7.44
N LEU A 128 -4.09 8.18 7.41
CA LEU A 128 -3.10 7.19 6.96
C LEU A 128 -3.12 5.92 7.83
N LEU A 129 -3.19 6.06 9.16
CA LEU A 129 -3.25 4.94 10.09
C LEU A 129 -4.50 4.08 9.87
N GLN A 130 -5.66 4.71 9.73
CA GLN A 130 -6.94 4.02 9.51
C GLN A 130 -6.97 3.28 8.17
N HIS A 131 -6.39 3.86 7.11
CA HIS A 131 -6.41 3.25 5.76
C HIS A 131 -5.25 2.28 5.51
N THR A 132 -4.36 2.05 6.48
CA THR A 132 -3.26 1.09 6.32
C THR A 132 -3.77 -0.34 6.14
N ASN A 133 -4.87 -0.71 6.82
CA ASN A 133 -5.45 -2.05 6.70
C ASN A 133 -5.94 -2.34 5.28
N TYR A 134 -6.51 -1.34 4.58
CA TYR A 134 -6.92 -1.48 3.18
C TYR A 134 -5.76 -1.90 2.26
N LEU A 135 -4.55 -1.37 2.48
CA LEU A 135 -3.37 -1.78 1.71
C LEU A 135 -2.95 -3.22 2.04
N TYR A 136 -3.11 -3.67 3.29
CA TYR A 136 -2.82 -5.05 3.68
C TYR A 136 -3.79 -6.04 3.03
N GLU A 137 -5.08 -5.72 3.05
CA GLU A 137 -6.13 -6.52 2.41
C GLU A 137 -5.91 -6.61 0.90
N THR A 138 -5.54 -5.49 0.27
CA THR A 138 -5.19 -5.47 -1.16
C THR A 138 -3.99 -6.38 -1.45
N ALA A 139 -2.96 -6.35 -0.61
CA ALA A 139 -1.78 -7.21 -0.75
C ALA A 139 -2.13 -8.70 -0.59
N GLU A 140 -3.04 -9.03 0.33
CA GLU A 140 -3.55 -10.39 0.51
C GLU A 140 -4.41 -10.84 -0.67
N GLY A 141 -5.26 -9.96 -1.21
CA GLY A 141 -6.00 -10.20 -2.44
C GLY A 141 -5.08 -10.55 -3.60
N LEU A 142 -4.04 -9.74 -3.84
CA LEU A 142 -3.02 -10.00 -4.85
C LEU A 142 -2.33 -11.36 -4.64
N ALA A 143 -1.90 -11.65 -3.41
CA ALA A 143 -1.22 -12.90 -3.10
C ALA A 143 -2.13 -14.13 -3.31
N ARG A 144 -3.40 -14.05 -2.89
CA ARG A 144 -4.40 -15.10 -3.10
C ARG A 144 -4.66 -15.34 -4.59
N PHE A 145 -4.88 -14.27 -5.36
CA PHE A 145 -5.07 -14.37 -6.81
C PHE A 145 -3.88 -15.06 -7.47
N VAL A 146 -2.66 -14.60 -7.20
CA VAL A 146 -1.45 -15.16 -7.84
C VAL A 146 -1.23 -16.63 -7.46
N ALA A 147 -1.47 -17.01 -6.21
CA ALA A 147 -1.35 -18.39 -5.77
C ALA A 147 -2.37 -19.32 -6.46
N GLY A 148 -3.60 -18.84 -6.66
CA GLY A 148 -4.68 -19.59 -7.32
C GLY A 148 -4.52 -19.69 -8.83
N THR A 149 -4.14 -18.58 -9.49
CA THR A 149 -4.08 -18.47 -10.96
C THR A 149 -2.75 -18.98 -11.52
N TYR A 150 -1.64 -18.74 -10.82
CA TYR A 150 -0.30 -19.11 -11.26
C TYR A 150 0.39 -20.04 -10.25
N PRO A 151 -0.11 -21.27 -10.04
CA PRO A 151 0.49 -22.20 -9.09
C PRO A 151 1.95 -22.50 -9.46
N LEU A 152 2.77 -22.77 -8.44
CA LEU A 152 4.10 -23.33 -8.68
C LEU A 152 3.92 -24.67 -9.39
N LYS A 153 4.63 -24.90 -10.50
CA LYS A 153 4.70 -26.25 -11.07
C LYS A 153 5.35 -27.14 -10.01
N ASN A 154 4.62 -28.15 -9.52
CA ASN A 154 5.16 -29.17 -8.62
C ASN A 154 6.41 -29.77 -9.28
N GLY A 155 7.60 -29.40 -8.80
CA GLY A 155 8.83 -29.80 -9.49
C GLY A 155 10.13 -29.17 -9.05
N ASN A 156 10.16 -28.23 -8.10
CA ASN A 156 11.41 -27.88 -7.42
C ASN A 156 11.12 -27.54 -5.96
N LYS A 157 11.63 -28.38 -5.07
CA LYS A 157 11.72 -28.11 -3.63
C LYS A 157 12.50 -26.80 -3.46
N SER A 158 11.92 -25.81 -2.79
CA SER A 158 12.68 -24.68 -2.28
C SER A 158 13.39 -25.09 -1.01
N ILE A 159 14.71 -24.92 -1.04
CA ILE A 159 15.62 -24.80 0.12
C ILE A 159 15.39 -23.43 0.73
#